data_AF-A0A968I0D2-F1
#
_entry.id   AF-A0A968I0D2-F1
#
_cell.length_a   1.000
_cell.length_b   1.000
_cell.length_c   1.000
_cell.angle_alpha   90.00
_cell.angle_beta   90.00
_cell.angle_gamma   90.00
#
_symmetry.space_group_name_H-M   'P 1'
#
loop_
_entity.id
_entity.type
_entity.pdbx_description
1 polymer ?
#
loop_
_entity_poly.entity_id
_entity_poly.type
_entity_poly.pdbx_seq_one_letter_code
_entity_poly.pdbx_strand_id
1 'polypeptide(L)' 'MLAAGEGTDQVTDFNFEDVLALLGGLTFEQLSIVQGVGGQAQDTLISLTDAEDVLAILKGVQADTIASTAFRSMSV' A
#
# COMPACT_ATOMS: atom_id res chain seq x y z
N MET A 1 -1.37 8.96 1.02
CA MET A 1 -2.40 8.78 -0.05
C MET A 1 -1.63 8.28 -1.26
N LEU A 2 -2.10 7.25 -1.96
CA LEU A 2 -1.23 6.54 -2.89
C LEU A 2 -1.43 7.02 -4.32
N ALA A 3 -0.33 7.40 -4.97
CA ALA A 3 -0.28 7.82 -6.36
C ALA A 3 1.05 7.36 -6.97
N ALA A 4 1.01 6.90 -8.22
CA ALA A 4 2.20 6.48 -8.94
C ALA A 4 3.14 7.66 -9.21
N GLY A 5 4.45 7.46 -9.06
CA GLY A 5 5.47 8.49 -9.35
C GLY A 5 5.60 9.60 -8.30
N GLU A 6 4.85 9.55 -7.20
CA GLU A 6 4.95 10.51 -6.09
C GLU A 6 5.93 10.05 -4.98
N GLY A 7 6.60 8.91 -5.19
CA GLY A 7 7.50 8.29 -4.23
C GLY A 7 6.79 7.36 -3.24
N THR A 8 7.46 7.04 -2.14
CA THR A 8 7.00 6.05 -1.16
C THR A 8 6.51 6.71 0.13
N ASP A 9 5.24 6.50 0.47
CA ASP A 9 4.66 6.89 1.75
C ASP A 9 5.09 5.91 2.88
N GLN A 10 5.42 6.44 4.06
CA GLN A 10 5.56 5.62 5.27
C GLN A 10 4.35 5.82 6.18
N VAL A 11 3.62 4.74 6.45
CA VAL A 11 2.44 4.74 7.32
C VAL A 11 2.78 4.04 8.61
N THR A 12 2.85 4.81 9.69
CA THR A 12 3.04 4.31 11.06
C THR A 12 1.69 4.38 11.78
N ASP A 13 1.25 3.26 12.38
CA ASP A 13 -0.05 3.12 13.10
C ASP A 13 -1.28 2.91 12.19
N PHE A 14 -1.12 2.14 11.10
CA PHE A 14 -2.25 1.71 10.28
C PHE A 14 -3.12 0.70 11.05
N ASN A 15 -4.42 0.95 11.14
CA ASN A 15 -5.42 0.09 11.76
C ASN A 15 -6.41 -0.44 10.71
N PHE A 16 -7.14 -1.53 11.03
CA PHE A 16 -8.07 -2.17 10.09
C PHE A 16 -9.31 -1.34 9.74
N GLU A 17 -9.57 -0.26 10.47
CA GLU A 17 -10.63 0.71 10.18
C GLU A 17 -10.15 1.82 9.24
N ASP A 18 -8.84 1.94 9.02
CA ASP A 18 -8.25 2.95 8.16
C ASP A 18 -8.39 2.60 6.68
N VAL A 19 -8.37 3.63 5.84
CA VAL A 19 -8.47 3.50 4.38
C VAL A 19 -7.34 4.26 3.70
N LEU A 20 -6.62 3.56 2.82
CA LEU A 20 -5.66 4.13 1.90
C LEU A 20 -6.39 4.60 0.64
N ALA A 21 -6.42 5.92 0.45
CA ALA A 21 -6.96 6.51 -0.76
C ALA A 21 -6.02 6.25 -1.96
N LEU A 22 -6.58 5.74 -3.06
CA LEU A 22 -5.88 5.52 -4.33
C LEU A 22 -6.26 6.64 -5.32
N LEU A 23 -5.26 7.35 -5.84
CA LEU A 23 -5.42 8.48 -6.76
C LEU A 23 -4.99 8.11 -8.19
N GLY A 24 -5.27 8.99 -9.16
CA GLY A 24 -4.76 8.84 -10.52
C GLY A 24 -5.34 7.65 -11.30
N GLY A 25 -6.54 7.20 -10.93
CA GLY A 25 -7.18 6.03 -11.54
C GLY A 25 -6.65 4.69 -11.03
N LEU A 26 -5.83 4.68 -9.98
CA LEU A 26 -5.37 3.46 -9.35
C LEU A 26 -6.52 2.66 -8.74
N THR A 27 -6.45 1.35 -8.95
CA THR A 27 -7.37 0.33 -8.45
C THR A 27 -6.62 -0.68 -7.60
N PHE A 28 -7.33 -1.39 -6.73
CA PHE A 28 -6.73 -2.40 -5.85
C PHE A 28 -6.06 -3.53 -6.65
N GLU A 29 -6.66 -3.91 -7.77
CA GLU A 29 -6.19 -4.99 -8.66
C GLU A 29 -4.84 -4.66 -9.32
N GLN A 30 -4.44 -3.39 -9.34
CA GLN A 30 -3.14 -2.95 -9.85
C GLN A 30 -2.04 -2.96 -8.79
N LEU A 31 -2.37 -3.30 -7.54
CA LEU A 31 -1.43 -3.30 -6.42
C LEU A 31 -0.86 -4.69 -6.17
N SER A 32 0.44 -4.73 -5.88
CA SER A 32 1.11 -5.84 -5.25
C SER A 32 1.29 -5.51 -3.76
N ILE A 33 0.81 -6.42 -2.90
CA ILE A 33 0.83 -6.27 -1.45
C ILE A 33 1.64 -7.43 -0.90
N VAL A 34 2.87 -7.16 -0.46
CA VAL A 34 3.83 -8.20 -0.10
C VAL A 34 4.48 -7.91 1.24
N GLN A 35 4.83 -8.98 1.96
CA GLN A 35 5.61 -8.85 3.17
C GLN A 35 7.04 -8.42 2.80
N GLY A 36 7.59 -7.46 3.54
CA GLY A 36 8.99 -7.09 3.42
C GLY A 36 9.93 -8.22 3.87
N VAL A 37 11.21 -8.03 3.60
CA VAL A 37 12.27 -8.97 4.01
C VAL A 37 13.37 -8.24 4.78
N GLY A 38 14.24 -8.99 5.46
CA GLY A 38 15.37 -8.42 6.21
C GLY A 38 14.91 -7.42 7.26
N GLY A 39 15.44 -6.19 7.23
CA GLY A 39 15.08 -5.12 8.16
C GLY A 39 13.62 -4.64 8.07
N GLN A 40 12.90 -5.04 7.01
CA GLN A 40 11.48 -4.73 6.81
C GLN A 40 10.60 -5.98 6.95
N ALA A 41 11.10 -7.06 7.56
CA ALA A 41 10.34 -8.30 7.70
C ALA A 41 9.02 -8.17 8.49
N GLN A 42 8.85 -7.07 9.24
CA GLN A 42 7.62 -6.75 9.98
C GLN A 42 6.73 -5.73 9.25
N ASP A 43 7.12 -5.28 8.06
CA ASP A 43 6.41 -4.25 7.31
C ASP A 43 5.74 -4.85 6.07
N THR A 44 4.61 -4.26 5.67
CA THR A 44 3.96 -4.54 4.38
C THR A 44 4.40 -3.52 3.35
N LEU A 45 4.78 -3.97 2.16
CA LEU A 45 5.11 -3.12 1.02
C LEU A 45 3.94 -3.17 0.04
N ILE A 46 3.48 -2.00 -0.37
CA ILE A 46 2.44 -1.81 -1.38
C ILE A 46 3.10 -1.14 -2.59
N SER A 47 3.10 -1.83 -3.73
CA SER A 47 3.67 -1.35 -5.00
C SER A 47 2.68 -1.54 -6.13
N LEU A 48 2.99 -1.01 -7.31
CA LEU A 48 2.29 -1.41 -8.54
C LEU A 48 2.75 -2.82 -8.94
N THR A 49 1.83 -3.64 -9.46
CA THR A 49 2.14 -5.01 -9.90
C THR A 49 3.14 -5.02 -11.06
N ASP A 50 3.04 -4.05 -11.97
CA ASP A 50 3.83 -3.97 -13.20
C ASP A 50 5.01 -2.98 -13.11
N ALA A 51 5.31 -2.44 -11.93
CA ALA A 51 6.40 -1.48 -11.75
C ALA A 51 7.18 -1.72 -10.46
N GLU A 52 8.45 -1.30 -10.45
CA GLU A 52 9.30 -1.28 -9.25
C GLU A 52 8.95 -0.14 -8.29
N ASP A 53 7.83 0.56 -8.54
CA ASP A 53 7.40 1.73 -7.77
C ASP A 53 6.65 1.31 -6.50
N VAL A 54 7.34 1.43 -5.35
CA VAL A 54 6.74 1.20 -4.03
C VAL A 54 5.97 2.45 -3.61
N LEU A 55 4.65 2.33 -3.55
CA LEU A 55 3.75 3.43 -3.21
C LEU A 55 3.70 3.67 -1.70
N ALA A 56 3.73 2.59 -0.90
CA ALA A 56 3.70 2.72 0.55
C ALA A 56 4.37 1.56 1.29
N ILE A 57 4.83 1.87 2.50
CA ILE A 57 5.27 0.90 3.50
C ILE A 57 4.38 1.06 4.73
N LEU A 58 3.64 0.01 5.09
CA LEU A 58 2.87 -0.06 6.33
C LEU A 58 3.75 -0.67 7.42
N LYS A 59 4.15 0.16 8.38
CA LYS A 59 5.11 -0.23 9.43
C LYS A 59 4.45 -1.15 10.45
N GLY A 60 5.05 -2.31 10.70
CA GLY A 60 4.55 -3.26 11.71
C GLY A 60 3.25 -3.98 11.32
N VAL A 61 2.89 -4.00 10.03
CA VAL A 61 1.67 -4.61 9.51
C VAL A 61 2.01 -5.85 8.69
N GLN A 62 1.24 -6.92 8.90
CA GLN A 62 1.40 -8.17 8.17
C GLN A 62 0.60 -8.14 6.86
N ALA A 63 1.24 -8.49 5.75
CA ALA A 63 0.67 -8.31 4.41
C ALA A 63 -0.60 -9.15 4.17
N ASP A 64 -0.70 -10.34 4.74
CA ASP A 64 -1.87 -11.22 4.61
C ASP A 64 -3.12 -10.73 5.37
N THR A 65 -2.97 -9.69 6.20
CA THR A 65 -4.09 -9.02 6.89
C THR A 65 -4.67 -7.86 6.10
N ILE A 66 -4.02 -7.45 5.01
CA ILE A 66 -4.46 -6.34 4.17
C ILE A 66 -5.38 -6.87 3.06
N ALA A 67 -6.62 -6.42 3.08
CA ALA A 67 -7.64 -6.76 2.10
C ALA A 67 -8.07 -5.53 1.28
N SER A 68 -8.83 -5.75 0.21
CA SER A 68 -9.35 -4.68 -0.65
C SER A 68 -10.18 -3.63 0.09
N THR A 69 -10.77 -3.99 1.24
CA THR A 69 -11.51 -3.06 2.11
C THR A 69 -10.65 -1.95 2.71
N ALA A 70 -9.33 -2.15 2.78
CA ALA A 70 -8.38 -1.13 3.22
C ALA A 70 -8.14 -0.04 2.17
N PHE A 71 -8.74 -0.14 0.97
CA PHE A 71 -8.47 0.74 -0.15
C PHE A 71 -9.74 1.40 -0.68
N ARG A 72 -9.59 2.65 -1.13
CA ARG A 72 -10.66 3.36 -1.83
C ARG A 72 -10.10 4.13 -3.02
N SER A 73 -10.51 3.73 -4.21
CA SER A 73 -10.27 4.51 -5.43
C SER A 73 -11.04 5.82 -5.38
N MET A 74 -10.32 6.91 -5.63
CA MET A 74 -10.90 8.24 -5.70
C MET A 74 -11.10 8.60 -7.17
N SER A 75 -12.33 8.97 -7.52
CA SER A 75 -12.58 9.69 -8.77
C SER A 75 -12.19 11.14 -8.52
N VAL A 76 -11.08 11.58 -9.12
CA VAL A 76 -10.68 12.99 -9.19
C VAL A 76 -11.27 13.64 -10.43
#